data_AF-A0A2V5NSB4-F1
#
_entry.id   AF-A0A2V5NSB4-F1
#
_cell.length_a   1.000
_cell.length_b   1.000
_cell.length_c   1.000
_cell.angle_alpha   90.00
_cell.angle_beta   90.00
_cell.angle_gamma   90.00
#
_symmetry.space_group_name_H-M   'P 1'
#
loop_
_entity.id
_entity.type
_entity.pdbx_description
1 polymer ?
#
loop_
_entity_poly.entity_id
_entity_poly.type
_entity_poly.pdbx_seq_one_letter_code
_entity_poly.pdbx_strand_id
1 'polypeptide(L)'
;MHAQSPSSSELKNLSPDKKWEYDCPQSIEYECAPEVVKAGTNETVVDLDGDLNVYGKYSKRSNIAWAPDSKRFAFNFSQPAAHAFYETLAFYELHDDKWEMLESLAKANPISKAISKAVSGGLAVERTKKHIKAKATAATEIVAKVHEWTDPDTVIVYAYEEDGEETGKTIRVDFLFTLKFDEAGKLKIVKTQQLSEEESQKYQQDSQN
;
A
#
# COMPACT_ATOMS: atom_id res chain seq x y z
N MET A 1 -35.02 18.21 -2.15
CA MET A 1 -33.85 17.49 -2.70
C MET A 1 -33.18 16.82 -1.51
N HIS A 2 -33.29 15.50 -1.36
CA HIS A 2 -32.65 14.78 -0.27
C HIS A 2 -31.24 14.39 -0.76
N ALA A 3 -30.20 14.98 -0.18
CA ALA A 3 -28.84 14.50 -0.38
C ALA A 3 -28.73 13.15 0.32
N GLN A 4 -28.44 12.09 -0.43
CA GLN A 4 -28.07 10.80 0.15
C GLN A 4 -26.72 10.98 0.86
N SER A 5 -26.66 10.57 2.12
CA SER A 5 -25.39 10.51 2.85
C SER A 5 -24.46 9.52 2.14
N PRO A 6 -23.19 9.88 1.91
CA PRO A 6 -22.24 8.96 1.28
C PRO A 6 -22.06 7.71 2.14
N SER A 7 -21.97 6.57 1.46
CA SER A 7 -21.63 5.26 2.00
C SER A 7 -20.22 5.24 2.60
N SER A 8 -19.93 4.26 3.46
CA SER A 8 -18.62 4.15 4.13
C SER A 8 -17.45 3.96 3.17
N SER A 9 -17.69 3.42 1.97
CA SER A 9 -16.68 3.32 0.90
C SER A 9 -16.43 4.66 0.21
N GLU A 10 -17.46 5.48 0.00
CA GLU A 10 -17.32 6.82 -0.60
C GLU A 10 -16.55 7.77 0.33
N LEU A 11 -16.67 7.60 1.65
CA LEU A 11 -15.92 8.38 2.63
C LEU A 11 -14.42 8.04 2.66
N LYS A 12 -14.01 6.83 2.26
CA LYS A 12 -12.59 6.44 2.21
C LYS A 12 -11.85 7.05 1.02
N ASN A 13 -12.58 7.34 -0.06
CA ASN A 13 -12.02 7.91 -1.29
C ASN A 13 -11.85 9.43 -1.21
N LEU A 14 -12.65 10.11 -0.39
CA LEU A 14 -12.55 11.55 -0.17
C LEU A 14 -11.44 11.89 0.83
N SER A 15 -10.64 12.89 0.48
CA SER A 15 -9.71 13.54 1.41
C SER A 15 -10.45 14.13 2.63
N PRO A 16 -9.79 14.26 3.80
CA PRO A 16 -10.41 14.81 5.00
C PRO A 16 -11.03 16.22 4.82
N ASP A 17 -10.41 17.08 4.02
CA ASP A 17 -10.91 18.42 3.69
C ASP A 17 -11.93 18.43 2.54
N LYS A 18 -12.20 17.26 1.96
CA LYS A 18 -13.18 16.99 0.89
C LYS A 18 -12.89 17.75 -0.40
N LYS A 19 -11.64 18.15 -0.65
CA LYS A 19 -11.25 18.82 -1.91
C LYS A 19 -10.79 17.83 -2.98
N TRP A 20 -10.31 16.68 -2.56
CA TRP A 20 -9.75 15.64 -3.42
C TRP A 20 -10.51 14.34 -3.25
N GLU A 21 -10.65 13.61 -4.34
CA GLU A 21 -11.32 12.32 -4.40
C GLU A 21 -10.45 11.35 -5.20
N TYR A 22 -10.25 10.15 -4.66
CA TYR A 22 -9.73 9.03 -5.44
C TYR A 22 -10.87 8.42 -6.27
N ASP A 23 -10.64 8.31 -7.57
CA ASP A 23 -11.55 7.63 -8.47
C ASP A 23 -10.83 6.48 -9.18
N CYS A 24 -11.61 5.49 -9.59
CA CYS A 24 -11.15 4.42 -10.46
C CYS A 24 -12.23 4.22 -11.54
N PRO A 25 -12.38 5.16 -12.48
CA PRO A 25 -13.32 5.05 -13.57
C PRO A 25 -13.03 3.81 -14.41
N GLN A 26 -14.08 3.11 -14.85
CA GLN A 26 -13.94 1.95 -15.72
C GLN A 26 -13.35 2.37 -17.06
N SER A 27 -12.19 1.80 -17.42
CA SER A 27 -11.50 2.07 -18.68
C SER A 27 -11.90 1.07 -19.77
N ILE A 28 -11.99 -0.22 -19.43
CA ILE A 28 -12.58 -1.32 -20.22
C ILE A 28 -13.13 -2.41 -19.28
N GLU A 29 -13.82 -3.42 -19.81
CA GLU A 29 -14.51 -4.47 -19.02
C GLU A 29 -13.57 -5.08 -17.95
N TYR A 30 -13.91 -4.86 -16.66
CA TYR A 30 -13.16 -5.30 -15.47
C TYR A 30 -11.85 -4.55 -15.15
N GLU A 31 -11.60 -3.41 -15.76
CA GLU A 31 -10.40 -2.59 -15.57
C GLU A 31 -10.80 -1.16 -15.20
N CYS A 32 -10.04 -0.54 -14.30
CA CYS A 32 -10.18 0.89 -14.02
C CYS A 32 -8.85 1.61 -14.13
N ALA A 33 -8.92 2.90 -14.47
CA ALA A 33 -7.78 3.82 -14.55
C ALA A 33 -7.74 4.64 -13.25
N PRO A 34 -6.92 4.27 -12.25
CA PRO A 34 -6.90 4.97 -10.98
C PRO A 34 -6.41 6.42 -11.15
N GLU A 35 -7.11 7.34 -10.50
CA GLU A 35 -6.79 8.77 -10.56
C GLU A 35 -7.16 9.49 -9.26
N VAL A 36 -6.62 10.70 -9.10
CA VAL A 36 -7.10 11.67 -8.11
C VAL A 36 -7.72 12.84 -8.85
N VAL A 37 -8.93 13.21 -8.48
CA VAL A 37 -9.69 14.32 -9.06
C VAL A 37 -10.00 15.39 -8.01
N LYS A 38 -10.33 16.60 -8.47
CA LYS A 38 -11.00 17.58 -7.60
C LYS A 38 -12.41 17.08 -7.28
N ALA A 39 -12.71 16.98 -5.99
CA ALA A 39 -13.97 16.44 -5.49
C ALA A 39 -15.18 17.16 -6.09
N GLY A 40 -16.17 16.38 -6.52
CA GLY A 40 -17.38 16.90 -7.19
C GLY A 40 -17.16 17.42 -8.60
N THR A 41 -16.01 17.12 -9.22
CA THR A 41 -15.69 17.45 -10.62
C THR A 41 -15.05 16.24 -11.31
N ASN A 42 -14.82 16.35 -12.62
CA ASN A 42 -14.06 15.36 -13.39
C ASN A 42 -12.65 15.88 -13.75
N GLU A 43 -12.13 16.85 -12.99
CA GLU A 43 -10.80 17.41 -13.23
C GLU A 43 -9.74 16.54 -12.56
N THR A 44 -9.06 15.71 -13.34
CA THR A 44 -7.91 14.90 -12.91
C THR A 44 -6.74 15.78 -12.52
N VAL A 45 -6.20 15.55 -11.32
CA VAL A 45 -5.01 16.22 -10.78
C VAL A 45 -3.83 15.27 -10.57
N VAL A 46 -4.06 13.96 -10.53
CA VAL A 46 -3.03 12.91 -10.58
C VAL A 46 -3.51 11.76 -11.45
N ASP A 47 -2.72 11.38 -12.45
CA ASP A 47 -2.92 10.19 -13.28
C ASP A 47 -2.09 9.03 -12.71
N LEU A 48 -2.69 8.22 -11.83
CA LEU A 48 -1.98 7.14 -11.14
C LEU A 48 -1.71 5.95 -12.06
N ASP A 49 -2.54 5.73 -13.09
CA ASP A 49 -2.29 4.73 -14.13
C ASP A 49 -1.02 5.08 -14.90
N GLY A 50 -0.94 6.31 -15.43
CA GLY A 50 0.21 6.79 -16.19
C GLY A 50 1.52 6.85 -15.38
N ASP A 51 1.47 7.41 -14.17
CA ASP A 51 2.67 7.63 -13.33
C ASP A 51 3.31 6.33 -12.84
N LEU A 52 2.49 5.31 -12.58
CA LEU A 52 2.91 4.07 -11.94
C LEU A 52 2.71 2.82 -12.82
N ASN A 53 2.17 2.99 -14.02
CA ASN A 53 1.84 1.91 -14.96
C ASN A 53 0.87 0.89 -14.34
N VAL A 54 -0.25 1.38 -13.78
CA VAL A 54 -1.24 0.60 -13.02
C VAL A 54 -2.48 0.33 -13.87
N TYR A 55 -2.38 -0.69 -14.73
CA TYR A 55 -3.43 -1.03 -15.68
C TYR A 55 -4.08 -2.40 -15.41
N GLY A 56 -5.29 -2.55 -15.92
CA GLY A 56 -6.03 -3.80 -15.98
C GLY A 56 -6.32 -4.49 -14.66
N LYS A 57 -6.13 -5.81 -14.60
CA LYS A 57 -6.45 -6.61 -13.39
C LYS A 57 -5.72 -6.14 -12.12
N TYR A 58 -4.65 -5.34 -12.26
CA TYR A 58 -3.83 -4.84 -11.17
C TYR A 58 -4.46 -3.63 -10.47
N SER A 59 -5.33 -2.88 -11.15
CA SER A 59 -5.98 -1.71 -10.55
C SER A 59 -7.09 -2.07 -9.56
N LYS A 60 -7.68 -3.27 -9.66
CA LYS A 60 -8.77 -3.76 -8.77
C LYS A 60 -8.46 -3.75 -7.28
N ARG A 61 -7.18 -3.84 -6.90
CA ARG A 61 -6.75 -3.86 -5.49
C ARG A 61 -6.20 -2.52 -5.03
N SER A 62 -6.25 -1.52 -5.89
CA SER A 62 -5.68 -0.22 -5.60
C SER A 62 -6.63 0.59 -4.74
N ASN A 63 -6.05 1.29 -3.79
CA ASN A 63 -6.77 2.20 -2.91
C ASN A 63 -5.82 3.29 -2.42
N ILE A 64 -6.41 4.33 -1.85
CA ILE A 64 -5.70 5.47 -1.31
C ILE A 64 -5.83 5.51 0.20
N ALA A 65 -4.80 6.04 0.87
CA ALA A 65 -4.86 6.45 2.27
C ALA A 65 -4.48 7.92 2.35
N TRP A 66 -5.43 8.77 2.72
CA TRP A 66 -5.22 10.20 2.90
C TRP A 66 -4.54 10.50 4.22
N ALA A 67 -3.55 11.40 4.21
CA ALA A 67 -3.01 12.00 5.42
C ALA A 67 -4.06 12.93 6.06
N PRO A 68 -4.07 13.08 7.39
CA PRO A 68 -5.12 13.81 8.10
C PRO A 68 -5.21 15.30 7.74
N ASP A 69 -4.14 15.90 7.20
CA ASP A 69 -4.13 17.31 6.76
C ASP A 69 -4.55 17.50 5.30
N SER A 70 -4.88 16.42 4.58
CA SER A 70 -5.24 16.41 3.15
C SER A 70 -4.14 16.92 2.21
N LYS A 71 -2.88 16.98 2.67
CA LYS A 71 -1.73 17.42 1.86
C LYS A 71 -0.83 16.29 1.41
N ARG A 72 -1.04 15.08 1.93
CA ARG A 72 -0.38 13.87 1.46
C ARG A 72 -1.37 12.75 1.26
N PHE A 73 -1.00 11.84 0.39
CA PHE A 73 -1.64 10.53 0.33
C PHE A 73 -0.62 9.45 0.02
N ALA A 74 -0.99 8.24 0.40
CA ALA A 74 -0.32 7.04 -0.04
C ALA A 74 -1.25 6.25 -0.94
N PHE A 75 -0.72 5.74 -2.04
CA PHE A 75 -1.44 4.91 -2.98
C PHE A 75 -0.92 3.49 -2.90
N ASN A 76 -1.80 2.55 -2.53
CA ASN A 76 -1.53 1.13 -2.55
C ASN A 76 -1.88 0.60 -3.95
N PHE A 77 -0.97 -0.13 -4.59
CA PHE A 77 -1.18 -0.66 -5.94
C PHE A 77 -0.43 -1.96 -6.18
N SER A 78 -0.80 -2.67 -7.25
CA SER A 78 -0.09 -3.88 -7.69
C SER A 78 0.81 -3.59 -8.88
N GLN A 79 1.98 -4.22 -8.93
CA GLN A 79 2.90 -4.15 -10.05
C GLN A 79 3.07 -5.52 -10.70
N PRO A 80 3.21 -5.57 -12.04
CA PRO A 80 3.48 -6.82 -12.73
C PRO A 80 4.85 -7.38 -12.32
N ALA A 81 4.91 -8.68 -12.08
CA ALA A 81 6.14 -9.46 -11.91
C ALA A 81 6.14 -10.66 -12.87
N ALA A 82 7.31 -11.27 -13.09
CA ALA A 82 7.54 -12.26 -14.16
C ALA A 82 6.46 -13.37 -14.25
N HIS A 83 5.90 -13.79 -13.11
CA HIS A 83 4.86 -14.82 -13.05
C HIS A 83 3.69 -14.47 -12.11
N ALA A 84 3.62 -13.23 -11.61
CA ALA A 84 2.67 -12.81 -10.58
C ALA A 84 2.48 -11.28 -10.57
N PHE A 85 2.02 -10.76 -9.45
CA PHE A 85 2.03 -9.34 -9.14
C PHE A 85 2.28 -9.18 -7.65
N TYR A 86 3.03 -8.14 -7.28
CA TYR A 86 3.28 -7.79 -5.90
C TYR A 86 2.57 -6.48 -5.57
N GLU A 87 2.12 -6.37 -4.33
CA GLU A 87 1.47 -5.16 -3.81
C GLU A 87 2.54 -4.26 -3.17
N THR A 88 2.53 -3.01 -3.57
CA THR A 88 3.48 -1.97 -3.15
C THR A 88 2.76 -0.63 -3.04
N LEU A 89 3.51 0.43 -2.75
CA LEU A 89 2.95 1.73 -2.45
C LEU A 89 3.80 2.89 -2.95
N ALA A 90 3.15 4.01 -3.20
CA ALA A 90 3.76 5.29 -3.59
C ALA A 90 3.15 6.43 -2.75
N PHE A 91 3.92 7.49 -2.55
CA PHE A 91 3.54 8.64 -1.75
C PHE A 91 3.54 9.90 -2.58
N TYR A 92 2.54 10.75 -2.35
CA TYR A 92 2.38 12.03 -3.02
C TYR A 92 2.17 13.15 -2.00
N GLU A 93 2.60 14.36 -2.36
CA GLU A 93 2.44 15.57 -1.57
C GLU A 93 1.93 16.73 -2.43
N LEU A 94 1.10 17.58 -1.82
CA LEU A 94 0.54 18.76 -2.44
C LEU A 94 1.45 19.97 -2.20
N HIS A 95 2.03 20.51 -3.28
CA HIS A 95 2.81 21.75 -3.30
C HIS A 95 2.17 22.76 -4.25
N ASP A 96 1.84 23.95 -3.76
CA ASP A 96 1.26 25.05 -4.56
C ASP A 96 0.10 24.60 -5.49
N ASP A 97 -0.85 23.85 -4.91
CA ASP A 97 -2.00 23.24 -5.59
C ASP A 97 -1.66 22.18 -6.67
N LYS A 98 -0.44 21.62 -6.64
CA LYS A 98 0.00 20.53 -7.50
C LYS A 98 0.45 19.33 -6.69
N TRP A 99 0.00 18.16 -7.10
CA TRP A 99 0.44 16.90 -6.53
C TRP A 99 1.75 16.45 -7.17
N GLU A 100 2.72 16.09 -6.33
CA GLU A 100 4.02 15.57 -6.76
C GLU A 100 4.30 14.22 -6.09
N MET A 101 4.84 13.26 -6.85
CA MET A 101 5.26 11.97 -6.29
C MET A 101 6.56 12.16 -5.49
N LEU A 102 6.50 11.90 -4.18
CA LEU A 102 7.66 11.97 -3.29
C LEU A 102 8.54 10.72 -3.38
N GLU A 103 7.93 9.54 -3.32
CA GLU A 103 8.65 8.28 -3.27
C GLU A 103 7.76 7.12 -3.75
N SER A 104 8.37 6.12 -4.38
CA SER A 104 7.68 4.91 -4.84
C SER A 104 8.47 3.67 -4.46
N LEU A 105 7.83 2.77 -3.70
CA LEU A 105 8.44 1.51 -3.27
C LEU A 105 8.41 0.44 -4.37
N ALA A 106 7.76 0.70 -5.52
CA ALA A 106 7.82 -0.16 -6.70
C ALA A 106 9.23 -0.19 -7.33
N LYS A 107 9.99 0.89 -7.18
CA LYS A 107 11.40 0.93 -7.60
C LYS A 107 12.28 0.44 -6.45
N ALA A 108 13.41 -0.19 -6.79
CA ALA A 108 14.36 -0.69 -5.80
C ALA A 108 15.07 0.46 -5.06
N ASN A 109 14.38 1.12 -4.14
CA ASN A 109 14.87 2.20 -3.30
C ASN A 109 15.38 1.65 -1.93
N PRO A 110 16.07 2.48 -1.13
CA PRO A 110 16.61 2.03 0.16
C PRO A 110 15.55 1.56 1.16
N ILE A 111 14.35 2.15 1.14
CA ILE A 111 13.24 1.82 2.05
C ILE A 111 12.63 0.47 1.68
N SER A 112 12.33 0.24 0.39
CA SER A 112 11.80 -1.04 -0.08
C SER A 112 12.78 -2.18 0.21
N LYS A 113 14.08 -1.98 -0.01
CA LYS A 113 15.13 -2.94 0.38
C LYS A 113 15.18 -3.22 1.88
N ALA A 114 15.02 -2.19 2.72
CA ALA A 114 15.04 -2.35 4.17
C ALA A 114 13.82 -3.13 4.68
N ILE A 115 12.63 -2.82 4.15
CA ILE A 115 11.40 -3.58 4.42
C ILE A 115 11.60 -5.04 4.00
N SER A 116 12.04 -5.28 2.77
CA SER A 116 12.24 -6.65 2.28
C SER A 116 13.23 -7.43 3.13
N LYS A 117 14.34 -6.81 3.52
CA LYS A 117 15.35 -7.46 4.37
C LYS A 117 14.78 -7.86 5.73
N ALA A 118 13.98 -6.99 6.35
CA ALA A 118 13.37 -7.27 7.65
C ALA A 118 12.35 -8.41 7.56
N VAL A 119 11.45 -8.35 6.58
CA VAL A 119 10.39 -9.35 6.40
C VAL A 119 10.99 -10.73 6.05
N SER A 120 11.86 -10.81 5.04
CA SER A 120 12.48 -12.09 4.66
C SER A 120 13.41 -12.64 5.75
N GLY A 121 14.07 -11.76 6.52
CA GLY A 121 14.84 -12.14 7.70
C GLY A 121 13.96 -12.78 8.78
N GLY A 122 12.79 -12.19 9.06
CA GLY A 122 11.79 -12.75 9.97
C GLY A 122 11.29 -14.12 9.51
N LEU A 123 11.01 -14.27 8.21
CA LEU A 123 10.54 -15.53 7.64
C LEU A 123 11.60 -16.64 7.76
N ALA A 124 12.87 -16.32 7.51
CA ALA A 124 13.97 -17.26 7.66
C ALA A 124 14.13 -17.76 9.11
N VAL A 125 13.94 -16.87 10.09
CA VAL A 125 13.92 -17.22 11.52
C VAL A 125 12.76 -18.17 11.83
N GLU A 126 11.55 -17.87 11.36
CA GLU A 126 10.38 -18.72 11.59
C GLU A 126 10.48 -20.09 10.89
N ARG A 127 11.01 -20.14 9.66
CA ARG A 127 11.35 -21.40 8.97
C ARG A 127 12.29 -22.25 9.82
N THR A 128 13.33 -21.64 10.38
CA THR A 128 14.34 -22.34 11.19
C THR A 128 13.72 -22.88 12.48
N LYS A 129 12.91 -22.07 13.20
CA LYS A 129 12.22 -22.49 14.43
C LYS A 129 11.25 -23.65 14.19
N LYS A 130 10.55 -23.64 13.05
CA LYS A 130 9.56 -24.66 12.69
C LYS A 130 10.16 -25.86 11.94
N HIS A 131 11.47 -25.87 11.71
CA HIS A 131 12.20 -26.90 10.94
C HIS A 131 11.64 -27.14 9.53
N ILE A 132 11.21 -26.08 8.86
CA ILE A 132 10.61 -26.14 7.52
C ILE A 132 11.67 -25.83 6.46
N LYS A 133 11.74 -26.65 5.41
CA LYS A 133 12.62 -26.42 4.26
C LYS A 133 12.01 -25.34 3.37
N ALA A 134 12.84 -24.39 2.94
CA ALA A 134 12.42 -23.39 1.96
C ALA A 134 12.07 -24.06 0.62
N LYS A 135 11.03 -23.57 -0.04
CA LYS A 135 10.70 -23.98 -1.42
C LYS A 135 11.78 -23.47 -2.37
N ALA A 136 12.29 -24.35 -3.23
CA ALA A 136 13.42 -24.02 -4.12
C ALA A 136 13.08 -23.04 -5.26
N THR A 137 11.80 -22.73 -5.49
CA THR A 137 11.32 -22.14 -6.76
C THR A 137 10.32 -21.00 -6.64
N ALA A 138 9.88 -20.61 -5.45
CA ALA A 138 8.98 -19.46 -5.33
C ALA A 138 9.79 -18.18 -5.17
N ALA A 139 9.72 -17.27 -6.15
CA ALA A 139 9.96 -15.87 -5.87
C ALA A 139 8.89 -15.45 -4.85
N THR A 140 9.25 -15.39 -3.58
CA THR A 140 8.33 -14.98 -2.53
C THR A 140 8.21 -13.47 -2.59
N GLU A 141 7.05 -12.97 -3.01
CA GLU A 141 6.81 -11.55 -3.17
C GLU A 141 6.32 -10.97 -1.84
N ILE A 142 7.06 -10.01 -1.31
CA ILE A 142 6.64 -9.26 -0.12
C ILE A 142 5.50 -8.35 -0.52
N VAL A 143 4.41 -8.42 0.24
CA VAL A 143 3.30 -7.49 0.14
C VAL A 143 3.57 -6.34 1.11
N ALA A 144 3.43 -5.10 0.64
CA ALA A 144 3.46 -3.91 1.47
C ALA A 144 2.25 -3.01 1.17
N LYS A 145 1.53 -2.63 2.21
CA LYS A 145 0.34 -1.77 2.14
C LYS A 145 0.37 -0.73 3.25
N VAL A 146 -0.07 0.49 2.95
CA VAL A 146 -0.40 1.46 4.00
C VAL A 146 -1.62 0.96 4.76
N HIS A 147 -1.47 0.93 6.08
CA HIS A 147 -2.56 0.67 7.01
C HIS A 147 -3.28 1.99 7.35
N GLU A 148 -2.54 3.00 7.83
CA GLU A 148 -3.08 4.31 8.16
C GLU A 148 -2.00 5.40 8.25
N TRP A 149 -2.42 6.65 8.19
CA TRP A 149 -1.61 7.80 8.62
C TRP A 149 -1.91 8.13 10.08
N THR A 150 -0.89 8.22 10.92
CA THR A 150 -1.05 8.59 12.35
C THR A 150 -0.99 10.10 12.57
N ASP A 151 -0.25 10.79 11.69
CA ASP A 151 -0.14 12.25 11.63
C ASP A 151 0.24 12.65 10.18
N PRO A 152 0.30 13.94 9.83
CA PRO A 152 0.61 14.38 8.47
C PRO A 152 1.94 13.86 7.89
N ASP A 153 2.91 13.53 8.75
CA ASP A 153 4.26 13.13 8.35
C ASP A 153 4.55 11.65 8.60
N THR A 154 3.65 10.93 9.28
CA THR A 154 3.92 9.58 9.77
C THR A 154 2.84 8.60 9.32
N VAL A 155 3.29 7.50 8.72
CA VAL A 155 2.45 6.46 8.14
C VAL A 155 2.84 5.09 8.69
N ILE A 156 1.84 4.24 8.93
CA ILE A 156 2.01 2.84 9.30
C ILE A 156 1.86 1.99 8.05
N VAL A 157 2.91 1.25 7.72
CA VAL A 157 2.94 0.27 6.63
C VAL A 157 2.88 -1.13 7.22
N TYR A 158 1.86 -1.88 6.82
CA TYR A 158 1.76 -3.31 7.06
C TYR A 158 2.43 -4.05 5.91
N ALA A 159 3.37 -4.93 6.23
CA ALA A 159 4.04 -5.74 5.24
C ALA A 159 4.16 -7.19 5.71
N TYR A 160 4.05 -8.12 4.77
CA TYR A 160 4.12 -9.53 5.08
C TYR A 160 4.75 -10.34 3.95
N GLU A 161 5.25 -11.51 4.32
CA GLU A 161 5.71 -12.53 3.39
C GLU A 161 5.16 -13.87 3.88
N GLU A 162 4.68 -14.65 2.92
CA GLU A 162 4.09 -15.96 3.15
C GLU A 162 4.79 -16.99 2.27
N ASP A 163 5.21 -18.10 2.86
CA ASP A 163 5.81 -19.22 2.17
C ASP A 163 5.11 -20.53 2.54
N GLY A 164 4.89 -21.38 1.55
CA GLY A 164 4.23 -22.67 1.71
C GLY A 164 5.17 -23.83 1.44
N GLU A 165 5.00 -24.91 2.20
CA GLU A 165 5.59 -26.21 1.90
C GLU A 165 4.77 -26.92 0.80
N GLU A 166 5.42 -27.82 0.05
CA GLU A 166 4.75 -28.72 -0.91
C GLU A 166 3.72 -29.65 -0.23
N THR A 167 3.84 -29.84 1.10
CA THR A 167 2.97 -30.68 1.94
C THR A 167 1.78 -29.94 2.56
N GLY A 168 1.61 -28.64 2.27
CA GLY A 168 0.43 -27.85 2.68
C GLY A 168 0.57 -27.04 3.97
N LYS A 169 1.77 -26.94 4.57
CA LYS A 169 2.03 -26.04 5.71
C LYS A 169 2.51 -24.68 5.23
N THR A 170 1.84 -23.62 5.67
CA THR A 170 2.20 -22.24 5.36
C THR A 170 2.86 -21.57 6.56
N ILE A 171 3.97 -20.86 6.33
CA ILE A 171 4.57 -19.93 7.28
C ILE A 171 4.36 -18.53 6.75
N ARG A 172 3.90 -17.66 7.63
CA ARG A 172 3.74 -16.24 7.36
C ARG A 172 4.43 -15.45 8.45
N VAL A 173 5.03 -14.32 8.07
CA VAL A 173 5.47 -13.30 9.01
C VAL A 173 4.89 -11.97 8.60
N ASP A 174 4.41 -11.22 9.58
CA ASP A 174 3.82 -9.91 9.38
C ASP A 174 4.60 -8.88 10.20
N PHE A 175 4.70 -7.68 9.65
CA PHE A 175 5.43 -6.57 10.22
C PHE A 175 4.63 -5.27 10.10
N LEU A 176 4.80 -4.41 11.09
CA LEU A 176 4.48 -3.00 11.00
C LEU A 176 5.77 -2.18 10.90
N PHE A 177 5.78 -1.28 9.93
CA PHE A 177 6.80 -0.26 9.77
C PHE A 177 6.17 1.10 10.00
N THR A 178 6.71 1.87 10.91
CA THR A 178 6.39 3.30 11.02
C THR A 178 7.38 4.03 10.13
N LEU A 179 6.86 4.66 9.07
CA LEU A 179 7.64 5.53 8.19
C LEU A 179 7.32 6.97 8.52
N LYS A 180 8.34 7.83 8.47
CA LYS A 180 8.19 9.26 8.72
C LYS A 180 8.92 10.08 7.65
N PHE A 181 8.24 11.10 7.12
CA PHE A 181 8.83 12.13 6.29
C PHE A 181 9.58 13.13 7.17
N ASP A 182 10.79 13.49 6.76
CA ASP A 182 11.47 14.66 7.34
C ASP A 182 11.05 15.96 6.64
N GLU A 183 11.52 17.09 7.16
CA GLU A 183 11.20 18.43 6.64
C GLU A 183 11.58 18.62 5.15
N ALA A 184 12.48 17.78 4.62
CA ALA A 184 12.90 17.79 3.23
C ALA A 184 12.10 16.81 2.35
N GLY A 185 11.01 16.22 2.86
CA GLY A 185 10.19 15.26 2.14
C GLY A 185 10.83 13.88 2.00
N LYS A 186 11.91 13.58 2.74
CA LYS A 186 12.59 12.28 2.66
C LYS A 186 12.00 11.29 3.65
N LEU A 187 11.59 10.14 3.13
CA LEU A 187 11.02 9.05 3.91
C LEU A 187 12.08 8.22 4.65
N LYS A 188 11.82 7.89 5.92
CA LYS A 188 12.66 7.03 6.77
C LYS A 188 11.83 6.03 7.56
N ILE A 189 12.36 4.83 7.78
CA ILE A 189 11.81 3.88 8.76
C ILE A 189 12.26 4.33 10.15
N VAL A 190 11.30 4.67 11.02
CA VAL A 190 11.58 5.09 12.42
C VAL A 190 11.24 4.00 13.44
N LYS A 191 10.41 3.02 13.06
CA LYS A 191 10.11 1.84 13.89
C LYS A 191 9.83 0.64 12.99
N THR A 192 10.28 -0.53 13.44
CA THR A 192 9.95 -1.83 12.87
C THR A 192 9.48 -2.75 13.98
N GLN A 193 8.36 -3.42 13.77
CA GLN A 193 7.80 -4.38 14.72
C GLN A 193 7.36 -5.63 13.95
N GLN A 194 7.94 -6.78 14.29
CA GLN A 194 7.38 -8.07 13.88
C GLN A 194 6.14 -8.35 14.73
N LEU A 195 5.04 -8.73 14.10
CA LEU A 195 3.81 -9.07 14.79
C LEU A 195 3.81 -10.53 15.24
N SER A 196 3.19 -10.77 16.39
CA SER A 196 2.75 -12.10 16.80
C SER A 196 1.55 -12.57 15.96
N GLU A 197 1.27 -13.87 15.97
CA GLU A 197 0.13 -14.44 15.23
C GLU A 197 -1.21 -13.81 15.64
N GLU A 198 -1.39 -13.52 16.94
CA GLU A 198 -2.60 -12.85 17.46
C GLU A 198 -2.73 -11.40 16.97
N GLU A 199 -1.62 -10.67 16.87
CA GLU A 199 -1.61 -9.31 16.33
C GLU A 199 -1.88 -9.32 14.83
N SER A 200 -1.24 -10.22 14.08
CA SER A 200 -1.41 -10.38 12.64
C SER A 200 -2.87 -10.58 12.24
N GLN A 201 -3.62 -11.40 12.97
CA GLN A 201 -5.03 -11.68 12.66
C GLN A 201 -5.89 -10.41 12.66
N LYS A 202 -5.59 -9.44 13.53
CA LYS A 202 -6.31 -8.15 13.57
C LYS A 202 -6.07 -7.34 12.30
N TYR A 203 -4.81 -7.17 11.91
CA TYR A 203 -4.44 -6.41 10.72
C TYR A 203 -4.90 -7.06 9.40
N GLN A 204 -4.93 -8.40 9.36
CA GLN A 204 -5.47 -9.12 8.19
C GLN A 204 -6.97 -8.87 8.01
N GLN A 205 -7.74 -8.87 9.10
CA GLN A 205 -9.18 -8.63 9.05
C GLN A 205 -9.51 -7.18 8.67
N ASP A 206 -8.73 -6.22 9.15
CA ASP A 206 -8.91 -4.80 8.82
C ASP A 206 -8.51 -4.48 7.36
N SER A 207 -7.53 -5.21 6.80
CA SER A 207 -7.08 -5.02 5.40
C SER A 207 -8.04 -5.55 4.33
N GLN A 208 -9.13 -6.24 4.72
CA GLN A 208 -10.15 -6.80 3.83
C GLN A 208 -11.42 -5.93 3.73
N ASN A 209 -11.52 -4.83 4.50
CA ASN A 209 -12.68 -3.93 4.58
C ASN A 209 -12.38 -2.52 4.03
#